data_AF-A0A318A645-F1
#
_entry.id   AF-A0A318A645-F1
#
_cell.length_a   1.000
_cell.length_b   1.000
_cell.length_c   1.000
_cell.angle_alpha   90.00
_cell.angle_beta   90.00
_cell.angle_gamma   90.00
#
_symmetry.space_group_name_H-M   'P 1'
#
loop_
_entity.id
_entity.type
_entity.pdbx_description
1 polymer ?
#
loop_
_entity_poly.entity_id
_entity_poly.type
_entity_poly.pdbx_seq_one_letter_code
_entity_poly.pdbx_strand_id
1 'polypeptide(L)'
;MKTSQLLLDFSLLKENPHFRMVFIARMMSVLALGMMTVAVPIQIHQMTGSTLQVGLIMALDGIGMFVGLLIGGVLADKYDRRKLILIARATCGIGFGALALNSLLANSSLAALYILSVWDGFFGAMGMTALMASLPVIVGRENLPAAAALSMLTVRIGMVLSPAIGGLIISFGDVSWNYLAASIGTLGTLIPLFKLPKMKATHQTPENPLLSLYEGVRFLFSNKVVGCVVVFGTLETLATAVRVMFPVLALETFTGNATNVGLMYSAIPLGAMIGALTSGWVKMSPKPGMVMVYSTMGTFLSIVLMGLAGNFWLFLAVLVVYGYLGSVASLIQYSIVQGHTPDHLLGRVSSLWTAQNVSGDSVGALGLGALGKVMAPAMSILSFGLGATGMGILMVIAFRSLRQATLFDPALAPPEKLTDCSQVASS
;
A
#
# COMPACT_ATOMS: atom_id res chain seq x y z
N MET A 1 -14.66 -31.48 -12.53
CA MET A 1 -13.95 -30.19 -12.71
C MET A 1 -12.45 -30.47 -12.66
N LYS A 2 -11.71 -30.16 -13.73
CA LYS A 2 -10.28 -30.50 -13.85
C LYS A 2 -9.45 -29.58 -12.95
N THR A 3 -8.52 -30.17 -12.19
CA THR A 3 -7.60 -29.51 -11.24
C THR A 3 -6.76 -28.38 -11.86
N SER A 4 -6.67 -28.32 -13.20
CA SER A 4 -5.99 -27.25 -13.94
C SER A 4 -6.71 -25.90 -13.93
N GLN A 5 -7.97 -25.82 -13.50
CA GLN A 5 -8.71 -24.55 -13.34
C GLN A 5 -8.50 -23.89 -11.97
N LEU A 6 -7.82 -24.57 -11.04
CA LEU A 6 -7.63 -24.11 -9.66
C LEU A 6 -6.22 -23.55 -9.41
N LEU A 7 -5.25 -23.85 -10.26
CA LEU A 7 -3.87 -23.39 -10.15
C LEU A 7 -3.65 -22.15 -11.02
N LEU A 8 -2.78 -21.25 -10.53
CA LEU A 8 -2.35 -20.08 -11.27
C LEU A 8 -1.78 -20.50 -12.64
N ASP A 9 -2.28 -19.90 -13.71
CA ASP A 9 -1.79 -20.20 -15.04
C ASP A 9 -0.45 -19.51 -15.30
N PHE A 10 0.62 -20.31 -15.33
CA PHE A 10 1.97 -19.86 -15.61
C PHE A 10 2.34 -19.95 -17.12
N SER A 11 1.42 -20.42 -17.98
CA SER A 11 1.62 -20.50 -19.43
C SER A 11 2.05 -19.16 -20.03
N LEU A 12 1.46 -18.06 -19.53
CA LEU A 12 1.74 -16.70 -19.96
C LEU A 12 3.21 -16.29 -19.80
N LEU A 13 3.93 -16.81 -18.79
CA LEU A 13 5.36 -16.57 -18.62
C LEU A 13 6.21 -17.29 -19.67
N LYS A 14 5.73 -18.42 -20.17
CA LYS A 14 6.41 -19.20 -21.21
C LYS A 14 6.14 -18.59 -22.59
N GLU A 15 4.89 -18.26 -22.87
CA GLU A 15 4.39 -17.88 -24.19
C GLU A 15 4.62 -16.41 -24.55
N ASN A 16 4.54 -15.49 -23.59
CA ASN A 16 4.72 -14.06 -23.84
C ASN A 16 6.08 -13.57 -23.29
N PRO A 17 7.11 -13.40 -24.15
CA PRO A 17 8.43 -12.98 -23.71
C PRO A 17 8.44 -11.56 -23.12
N HIS A 18 7.60 -10.65 -23.60
CA HIS A 18 7.51 -9.29 -23.06
C HIS A 18 6.89 -9.29 -21.66
N PHE A 19 5.84 -10.08 -21.44
CA PHE A 19 5.28 -10.26 -20.11
C PHE A 19 6.25 -10.90 -19.14
N ARG A 20 7.02 -11.92 -19.57
CA ARG A 20 8.09 -12.50 -18.75
C ARG A 20 9.12 -11.47 -18.31
N MET A 21 9.51 -10.56 -19.20
CA MET A 21 10.42 -9.45 -18.85
C MET A 21 9.80 -8.50 -17.82
N VAL A 22 8.51 -8.13 -17.98
CA VAL A 22 7.79 -7.34 -16.97
C VAL A 22 7.72 -8.06 -15.63
N PHE A 23 7.46 -9.36 -15.63
CA PHE A 23 7.35 -10.17 -14.42
C PHE A 23 8.68 -10.21 -13.66
N ILE A 24 9.80 -10.47 -14.34
CA ILE A 24 11.15 -10.45 -13.75
C ILE A 24 11.47 -9.05 -13.20
N ALA A 25 11.22 -8.01 -13.99
CA ALA A 25 11.43 -6.63 -13.56
C ALA A 25 10.60 -6.27 -12.32
N ARG A 26 9.34 -6.75 -12.26
CA ARG A 26 8.44 -6.52 -11.13
C ARG A 26 8.91 -7.25 -9.88
N MET A 27 9.36 -8.50 -10.00
CA MET A 27 9.93 -9.25 -8.87
C MET A 27 11.14 -8.53 -8.28
N MET A 28 12.11 -8.16 -9.12
CA MET A 28 13.30 -7.41 -8.70
C MET A 28 12.93 -6.07 -8.05
N SER A 29 11.98 -5.33 -8.64
CA SER A 29 11.53 -4.05 -8.10
C SER A 29 10.84 -4.19 -6.73
N VAL A 30 9.98 -5.19 -6.53
CA VAL A 30 9.29 -5.35 -5.24
C VAL A 30 10.30 -5.74 -4.15
N LEU A 31 11.29 -6.57 -4.49
CA LEU A 31 12.38 -6.90 -3.57
C LEU A 31 13.19 -5.66 -3.17
N ALA A 32 13.61 -4.85 -4.14
CA ALA A 32 14.37 -3.63 -3.86
C ALA A 32 13.55 -2.61 -3.03
N LEU A 33 12.28 -2.41 -3.36
CA LEU A 33 11.43 -1.45 -2.64
C LEU A 33 11.24 -1.85 -1.17
N GLY A 34 10.99 -3.12 -0.86
CA GLY A 34 10.83 -3.50 0.55
C GLY A 34 12.13 -3.41 1.35
N MET A 35 13.29 -3.58 0.71
CA MET A 35 14.58 -3.27 1.35
C MET A 35 14.68 -1.79 1.74
N MET A 36 14.17 -0.88 0.91
CA MET A 36 14.13 0.56 1.22
C MET A 36 13.19 0.88 2.38
N THR A 37 12.03 0.19 2.44
CA THR A 37 11.03 0.41 3.51
C THR A 37 11.57 0.12 4.91
N VAL A 38 12.65 -0.67 5.01
CA VAL A 38 13.31 -1.01 6.28
C VAL A 38 14.54 -0.13 6.50
N ALA A 39 15.38 0.05 5.48
CA ALA A 39 16.64 0.77 5.62
C ALA A 39 16.47 2.26 5.95
N VAL A 40 15.58 2.97 5.26
CA VAL A 40 15.42 4.42 5.45
C VAL A 40 14.97 4.76 6.88
N PRO A 41 13.92 4.11 7.44
CA PRO A 41 13.53 4.33 8.83
C PRO A 41 14.62 3.97 9.84
N ILE A 42 15.34 2.87 9.64
CA ILE A 42 16.44 2.46 10.53
C ILE A 42 17.55 3.51 10.52
N GLN A 43 18.00 3.97 9.34
CA GLN A 43 19.10 4.93 9.25
C GLN A 43 18.74 6.26 9.90
N ILE A 44 17.55 6.79 9.65
CA ILE A 44 17.12 8.03 10.31
C ILE A 44 17.05 7.86 11.81
N HIS A 45 16.50 6.73 12.28
CA HIS A 45 16.41 6.49 13.73
C HIS A 45 17.81 6.39 14.35
N GLN A 46 18.75 5.67 13.73
CA GLN A 46 20.14 5.56 14.19
C GLN A 46 20.86 6.92 14.22
N MET A 47 20.61 7.78 13.22
CA MET A 47 21.23 9.10 13.14
C MET A 47 20.67 10.09 14.16
N THR A 48 19.39 9.96 14.54
CA THR A 48 18.64 11.07 15.17
C THR A 48 17.96 10.70 16.48
N GLY A 49 17.77 9.40 16.75
CA GLY A 49 16.99 8.88 17.88
C GLY A 49 15.52 9.32 17.88
N SER A 50 15.01 9.92 16.80
CA SER A 50 13.74 10.64 16.81
C SER A 50 12.69 10.00 15.91
N THR A 51 11.65 9.45 16.52
CA THR A 51 10.47 8.91 15.83
C THR A 51 9.76 9.95 14.96
N LEU A 52 9.78 11.23 15.35
CA LEU A 52 9.21 12.32 14.56
C LEU A 52 9.93 12.47 13.21
N GLN A 53 11.24 12.22 13.16
CA GLN A 53 12.00 12.33 11.91
C GLN A 53 11.75 11.13 11.01
N VAL A 54 11.55 9.95 11.60
CA VAL A 54 11.07 8.76 10.87
C VAL A 54 9.69 9.02 10.29
N GLY A 55 8.77 9.61 11.08
CA GLY A 55 7.45 10.01 10.60
C GLY A 55 7.52 11.05 9.47
N LEU A 56 8.42 12.02 9.59
CA LEU A 56 8.62 13.07 8.58
C LEU A 56 9.13 12.50 7.26
N ILE A 57 10.09 11.57 7.27
CA ILE A 57 10.59 11.00 6.00
C ILE A 57 9.52 10.15 5.29
N MET A 58 8.71 9.40 6.06
CA MET A 58 7.58 8.65 5.50
C MET A 58 6.53 9.59 4.91
N ALA A 59 6.28 10.72 5.57
CA ALA A 59 5.37 11.73 5.05
C ALA A 59 5.88 12.40 3.78
N LEU A 60 7.18 12.73 3.73
CA LEU A 60 7.84 13.31 2.55
C LEU A 60 7.85 12.35 1.35
N ASP A 61 8.12 11.06 1.58
CA ASP A 61 7.99 10.01 0.57
C ASP A 61 6.55 9.94 0.04
N GLY A 62 5.56 9.93 0.93
CA GLY A 62 4.14 9.94 0.53
C GLY A 62 3.72 11.20 -0.24
N ILE A 63 4.26 12.38 0.09
CA ILE A 63 4.04 13.61 -0.69
C ILE A 63 4.63 13.45 -2.10
N GLY A 64 5.86 12.95 -2.20
CA GLY A 64 6.48 12.63 -3.48
C GLY A 64 5.62 11.67 -4.29
N MET A 65 5.18 10.58 -3.67
CA MET A 65 4.30 9.57 -4.27
C MET A 65 2.99 10.17 -4.77
N PHE A 66 2.33 11.00 -3.96
CA PHE A 66 1.07 11.66 -4.34
C PHE A 66 1.25 12.53 -5.60
N VAL A 67 2.27 13.39 -5.62
CA VAL A 67 2.58 14.25 -6.78
C VAL A 67 2.97 13.39 -7.99
N GLY A 68 3.76 12.34 -7.78
CA GLY A 68 4.20 11.42 -8.82
C GLY A 68 3.07 10.60 -9.43
N LEU A 69 2.05 10.23 -8.66
CA LEU A 69 0.84 9.57 -9.16
C LEU A 69 0.04 10.50 -10.08
N LEU A 70 -0.18 11.75 -9.65
CA LEU A 70 -0.94 12.76 -10.42
C LEU A 70 -0.24 13.11 -11.74
N ILE A 71 1.06 13.43 -11.67
CA ILE A 71 1.83 13.82 -12.86
C ILE A 71 2.12 12.60 -13.74
N GLY A 72 2.42 11.46 -13.13
CA GLY A 72 2.78 10.23 -13.84
C GLY A 72 1.67 9.69 -14.72
N GLY A 73 0.40 9.80 -14.30
CA GLY A 73 -0.75 9.47 -15.15
C GLY A 73 -0.79 10.34 -16.42
N VAL A 74 -0.73 11.67 -16.25
CA VAL A 74 -0.72 12.62 -17.38
C VAL A 74 0.46 12.39 -18.32
N LEU A 75 1.65 12.11 -17.77
CA LEU A 75 2.82 11.81 -18.58
C LEU A 75 2.67 10.48 -19.32
N ALA A 76 2.14 9.44 -18.67
CA ALA A 76 1.92 8.11 -19.26
C ALA A 76 0.91 8.12 -20.43
N ASP A 77 0.04 9.13 -20.47
CA ASP A 77 -0.90 9.34 -21.57
C ASP A 77 -0.34 10.23 -22.68
N LYS A 78 0.70 11.04 -22.43
CA LYS A 78 1.31 11.92 -23.43
C LYS A 78 2.58 11.38 -24.07
N TYR A 79 3.36 10.62 -23.31
CA TYR A 79 4.69 10.15 -23.71
C TYR A 79 4.73 8.63 -23.85
N ASP A 80 5.81 8.15 -24.47
CA ASP A 80 6.06 6.71 -24.58
C ASP A 80 6.21 6.08 -23.19
N ARG A 81 5.31 5.14 -22.87
CA ARG A 81 5.23 4.54 -21.53
C ARG A 81 6.49 3.77 -21.16
N ARG A 82 7.13 3.10 -22.13
CA ARG A 82 8.40 2.40 -21.91
C ARG A 82 9.49 3.38 -21.50
N LYS A 83 9.62 4.54 -22.16
CA LYS A 83 10.61 5.56 -21.79
C LYS A 83 10.39 6.07 -20.37
N LEU A 84 9.14 6.36 -19.99
CA LEU A 84 8.81 6.81 -18.64
C LEU A 84 9.18 5.77 -17.58
N ILE A 85 8.84 4.49 -17.81
CA ILE A 85 9.21 3.40 -16.92
C ILE A 85 10.74 3.32 -16.77
N LEU A 86 11.49 3.39 -17.87
CA LEU A 86 12.96 3.32 -17.83
C LEU A 86 13.58 4.51 -17.08
N ILE A 87 13.08 5.73 -17.31
CA ILE A 87 13.55 6.93 -16.61
C ILE A 87 13.26 6.82 -15.11
N ALA A 88 12.05 6.44 -14.73
CA ALA A 88 11.66 6.24 -13.34
C ALA A 88 12.54 5.19 -12.65
N ARG A 89 12.78 4.03 -13.28
CA ARG A 89 13.64 2.98 -12.70
C ARG A 89 15.11 3.38 -12.61
N ALA A 90 15.63 4.07 -13.62
CA ALA A 90 17.00 4.56 -13.60
C ALA A 90 17.21 5.60 -12.49
N THR A 91 16.29 6.56 -12.37
CA THR A 91 16.36 7.63 -11.36
C THR A 91 16.20 7.11 -9.93
N CYS A 92 15.28 6.17 -9.67
CA CYS A 92 15.19 5.49 -8.38
C CYS A 92 16.47 4.69 -8.06
N GLY A 93 16.97 3.91 -9.03
CA GLY A 93 18.18 3.11 -8.84
C GLY A 93 19.42 3.95 -8.53
N ILE A 94 19.58 5.09 -9.21
CA ILE A 94 20.62 6.09 -8.92
C ILE A 94 20.39 6.72 -7.53
N GLY A 95 19.15 7.05 -7.18
CA GLY A 95 18.79 7.58 -5.86
C GLY A 95 19.16 6.62 -4.72
N PHE A 96 18.92 5.32 -4.89
CA PHE A 96 19.34 4.30 -3.91
C PHE A 96 20.86 4.18 -3.84
N GLY A 97 21.56 4.31 -4.95
CA GLY A 97 23.02 4.39 -4.97
C GLY A 97 23.54 5.63 -4.22
N ALA A 98 22.87 6.78 -4.39
CA ALA A 98 23.19 8.00 -3.64
C ALA A 98 22.92 7.85 -2.14
N LEU A 99 21.86 7.13 -1.74
CA LEU A 99 21.59 6.78 -0.35
C LEU A 99 22.68 5.87 0.23
N ALA A 100 23.14 4.88 -0.54
CA ALA A 100 24.30 4.07 -0.16
C ALA A 100 25.54 4.92 0.08
N LEU A 101 25.88 5.81 -0.87
CA LEU A 101 27.02 6.73 -0.70
C LEU A 101 26.85 7.63 0.52
N ASN A 102 25.66 8.20 0.73
CA ASN A 102 25.37 9.03 1.90
C ASN A 102 25.57 8.28 3.22
N SER A 103 25.19 7.00 3.27
CA SER A 103 25.37 6.15 4.45
C SER A 103 26.82 5.77 4.73
N LEU A 104 27.69 5.79 3.72
CA LEU A 104 29.13 5.52 3.87
C LEU A 104 29.94 6.75 4.28
N LEU A 105 29.36 7.96 4.16
CA LEU A 105 30.01 9.18 4.63
C LEU A 105 30.12 9.18 6.16
N ALA A 106 31.26 9.61 6.68
CA ALA A 106 31.49 9.75 8.12
C ALA A 106 30.43 10.64 8.80
N ASN A 107 29.94 11.66 8.07
CA ASN A 107 28.80 12.48 8.47
C ASN A 107 27.67 12.30 7.45
N SER A 108 26.84 11.28 7.64
CA SER A 108 25.65 11.09 6.81
C SER A 108 24.76 12.33 6.83
N SER A 109 24.31 12.78 5.67
CA SER A 109 23.45 13.95 5.55
C SER A 109 21.98 13.57 5.70
N LEU A 110 21.33 14.13 6.72
CA LEU A 110 19.89 13.99 6.92
C LEU A 110 19.09 14.70 5.81
N ALA A 111 19.58 15.84 5.32
CA ALA A 111 18.95 16.57 4.22
C ALA A 111 18.95 15.74 2.93
N ALA A 112 20.03 14.98 2.67
CA ALA A 112 20.09 14.07 1.53
C ALA A 112 19.02 12.98 1.63
N LEU A 113 18.79 12.41 2.82
CA LEU A 113 17.72 11.42 3.05
C LEU A 113 16.34 11.99 2.72
N TYR A 114 16.02 13.20 3.20
CA TYR A 114 14.75 13.85 2.91
C TYR A 114 14.54 14.12 1.42
N ILE A 115 15.54 14.68 0.74
CA ILE A 115 15.46 14.97 -0.70
C ILE A 115 15.30 13.67 -1.50
N LEU A 116 16.08 12.63 -1.17
CA LEU A 116 16.07 11.36 -1.89
C LEU A 116 14.78 10.56 -1.62
N SER A 117 14.13 10.73 -0.47
CA SER A 117 12.80 10.13 -0.22
C SER A 117 11.70 10.81 -1.01
N VAL A 118 11.66 12.14 -1.08
CA VAL A 118 10.69 12.84 -1.96
C VAL A 118 10.91 12.43 -3.42
N TRP A 119 12.18 12.34 -3.82
CA TRP A 119 12.59 11.90 -5.16
C TRP A 119 12.12 10.48 -5.47
N ASP A 120 12.36 9.53 -4.56
CA ASP A 120 11.94 8.14 -4.76
C ASP A 120 10.42 7.99 -4.82
N GLY A 121 9.69 8.60 -3.89
CA GLY A 121 8.23 8.62 -3.93
C GLY A 121 7.70 9.12 -5.27
N PHE A 122 8.25 10.23 -5.77
CA PHE A 122 7.85 10.84 -7.04
C PHE A 122 8.10 9.94 -8.25
N PHE A 123 9.36 9.50 -8.45
CA PHE A 123 9.71 8.69 -9.61
C PHE A 123 9.17 7.27 -9.51
N GLY A 124 9.13 6.70 -8.31
CA GLY A 124 8.56 5.39 -8.04
C GLY A 124 7.08 5.32 -8.40
N ALA A 125 6.30 6.32 -7.98
CA ALA A 125 4.89 6.45 -8.33
C ALA A 125 4.67 6.63 -9.84
N MET A 126 5.46 7.48 -10.49
CA MET A 126 5.42 7.67 -11.94
C MET A 126 5.72 6.38 -12.72
N GLY A 127 6.75 5.64 -12.30
CA GLY A 127 7.08 4.36 -12.91
C GLY A 127 5.98 3.30 -12.73
N MET A 128 5.33 3.31 -11.57
CA MET A 128 4.22 2.40 -11.28
C MET A 128 2.98 2.70 -12.14
N THR A 129 2.58 3.96 -12.28
CA THR A 129 1.43 4.34 -13.12
C THR A 129 1.67 4.02 -14.59
N ALA A 130 2.85 4.35 -15.11
CA ALA A 130 3.22 4.02 -16.49
C ALA A 130 3.24 2.50 -16.73
N LEU A 131 3.69 1.70 -15.74
CA LEU A 131 3.69 0.24 -15.84
C LEU A 131 2.27 -0.35 -15.85
N MET A 132 1.38 0.12 -14.97
CA MET A 132 -0.02 -0.33 -14.92
C MET A 132 -0.75 0.00 -16.23
N ALA A 133 -0.53 1.19 -16.79
CA ALA A 133 -1.08 1.58 -18.09
C ALA A 133 -0.49 0.78 -19.26
N SER A 134 0.70 0.21 -19.10
CA SER A 134 1.37 -0.59 -20.13
C SER A 134 0.90 -2.04 -20.15
N LEU A 135 0.43 -2.58 -19.03
CA LEU A 135 0.11 -4.01 -18.90
C LEU A 135 -0.92 -4.50 -19.94
N PRO A 136 -2.05 -3.82 -20.20
CA PRO A 136 -3.00 -4.23 -21.23
C PRO A 136 -2.42 -4.30 -22.64
N VAL A 137 -1.45 -3.43 -22.96
CA VAL A 137 -0.80 -3.38 -24.27
C VAL A 137 0.17 -4.55 -24.45
N ILE A 138 0.77 -5.04 -23.36
CA ILE A 138 1.79 -6.10 -23.39
C ILE A 138 1.17 -7.49 -23.48
N VAL A 139 0.08 -7.73 -22.75
CA VAL A 139 -0.52 -9.08 -22.64
C VAL A 139 -1.77 -9.29 -23.50
N GLY A 140 -2.40 -8.22 -24.00
CA GLY A 140 -3.73 -8.31 -24.60
C GLY A 140 -4.84 -8.35 -23.53
N ARG A 141 -6.06 -7.96 -23.90
CA ARG A 141 -7.17 -7.82 -22.93
C ARG A 141 -7.63 -9.16 -22.38
N GLU A 142 -7.54 -10.20 -23.20
CA GLU A 142 -7.90 -11.58 -22.90
C GLU A 142 -7.02 -12.20 -21.79
N ASN A 143 -5.74 -11.80 -21.71
CA ASN A 143 -4.79 -12.33 -20.73
C ASN A 143 -4.64 -11.44 -19.48
N LEU A 144 -5.37 -10.31 -19.42
CA LEU A 144 -5.29 -9.38 -18.30
C LEU A 144 -5.56 -10.03 -16.93
N PRO A 145 -6.57 -10.91 -16.76
CA PRO A 145 -6.81 -11.55 -15.47
C PRO A 145 -5.62 -12.41 -15.01
N ALA A 146 -5.03 -13.20 -15.91
CA ALA A 146 -3.88 -14.04 -15.62
C ALA A 146 -2.64 -13.20 -15.29
N ALA A 147 -2.39 -12.14 -16.08
CA ALA A 147 -1.30 -11.21 -15.85
C ALA A 147 -1.44 -10.46 -14.51
N ALA A 148 -2.66 -10.03 -14.17
CA ALA A 148 -2.96 -9.39 -12.90
C ALA A 148 -2.76 -10.35 -11.72
N ALA A 149 -3.22 -11.60 -11.83
CA ALA A 149 -3.04 -12.61 -10.79
C ALA A 149 -1.55 -12.89 -10.52
N LEU A 150 -0.74 -13.07 -11.56
CA LEU A 150 0.72 -13.26 -11.43
C LEU A 150 1.40 -12.02 -10.83
N SER A 151 1.03 -10.82 -11.27
CA SER A 151 1.57 -9.57 -10.70
C SER A 151 1.18 -9.41 -9.23
N MET A 152 -0.04 -9.77 -8.85
CA MET A 152 -0.47 -9.75 -7.46
C MET A 152 0.33 -10.73 -6.61
N LEU A 153 0.53 -11.96 -7.09
CA LEU A 153 1.35 -12.96 -6.40
C LEU A 153 2.77 -12.45 -6.13
N THR A 154 3.43 -11.91 -7.15
CA THR A 154 4.75 -11.28 -7.03
C THR A 154 4.78 -10.19 -5.96
N VAL A 155 3.79 -9.30 -5.96
CA VAL A 155 3.73 -8.21 -4.99
C VAL A 155 3.51 -8.75 -3.57
N ARG A 156 2.60 -9.72 -3.39
CA ARG A 156 2.30 -10.28 -2.06
C ARG A 156 3.50 -11.01 -1.48
N ILE A 157 4.15 -11.89 -2.24
CA ILE A 157 5.35 -12.59 -1.82
C ILE A 157 6.47 -11.60 -1.53
N GLY A 158 6.70 -10.65 -2.44
CA GLY A 158 7.76 -9.66 -2.28
C GLY A 158 7.53 -8.76 -1.07
N MET A 159 6.32 -8.28 -0.81
CA MET A 159 6.02 -7.47 0.39
C MET A 159 6.24 -8.21 1.70
N VAL A 160 6.12 -9.54 1.72
CA VAL A 160 6.41 -10.36 2.91
C VAL A 160 7.91 -10.63 3.03
N LEU A 161 8.57 -11.07 1.96
CA LEU A 161 9.96 -11.53 2.05
C LEU A 161 10.97 -10.39 2.06
N SER A 162 10.71 -9.30 1.31
CA SER A 162 11.71 -8.25 1.10
C SER A 162 12.08 -7.45 2.36
N PRO A 163 11.16 -7.07 3.27
CA PRO A 163 11.57 -6.37 4.48
C PRO A 163 12.41 -7.27 5.40
N ALA A 164 12.06 -8.56 5.52
CA ALA A 164 12.86 -9.54 6.26
C ALA A 164 14.27 -9.72 5.68
N ILE A 165 14.38 -9.83 4.35
CA ILE A 165 15.69 -9.88 3.66
C ILE A 165 16.46 -8.59 3.91
N GLY A 166 15.81 -7.42 3.83
CA GLY A 166 16.45 -6.14 4.08
C GLY A 166 16.95 -6.02 5.51
N GLY A 167 16.14 -6.39 6.50
CA GLY A 167 16.54 -6.42 7.91
C GLY A 167 17.74 -7.34 8.16
N LEU A 168 17.78 -8.51 7.53
CA LEU A 168 18.93 -9.43 7.60
C LEU A 168 20.19 -8.79 7.01
N ILE A 169 20.11 -8.23 5.80
CA ILE A 169 21.27 -7.59 5.15
C ILE A 169 21.81 -6.46 6.03
N ILE A 170 20.93 -5.62 6.59
CA ILE A 170 21.32 -4.53 7.49
C ILE A 170 21.98 -5.06 8.77
N SER A 171 21.51 -6.20 9.30
CA SER A 171 22.08 -6.78 10.51
C SER A 171 23.49 -7.34 10.33
N PHE A 172 23.89 -7.72 9.11
CA PHE A 172 25.21 -8.30 8.82
C PHE A 172 26.16 -7.35 8.08
N GLY A 173 25.64 -6.35 7.37
CA GLY A 173 26.41 -5.44 6.52
C GLY A 173 25.91 -4.00 6.57
N ASP A 174 25.23 -3.57 7.62
CA ASP A 174 24.74 -2.20 7.76
C ASP A 174 23.76 -1.74 6.66
N VAL A 175 23.27 -0.50 6.81
CA VAL A 175 22.30 0.10 5.90
C VAL A 175 22.88 0.30 4.49
N SER A 176 24.19 0.55 4.37
CA SER A 176 24.87 0.82 3.10
C SER A 176 24.77 -0.36 2.12
N TRP A 177 25.02 -1.59 2.59
CA TRP A 177 24.93 -2.78 1.76
C TRP A 177 23.49 -3.06 1.32
N ASN A 178 22.51 -2.76 2.18
CA ASN A 178 21.10 -2.85 1.81
C ASN A 178 20.75 -1.86 0.69
N TYR A 179 21.18 -0.60 0.78
CA TYR A 179 20.96 0.37 -0.30
C TYR A 179 21.67 -0.01 -1.60
N LEU A 180 22.90 -0.52 -1.54
CA LEU A 180 23.62 -1.00 -2.72
C LEU A 180 22.87 -2.16 -3.40
N ALA A 181 22.41 -3.15 -2.62
CA ALA A 181 21.65 -4.27 -3.14
C ALA A 181 20.30 -3.81 -3.74
N ALA A 182 19.60 -2.87 -3.10
CA ALA A 182 18.38 -2.28 -3.64
C ALA A 182 18.64 -1.46 -4.92
N SER A 183 19.75 -0.72 -4.98
CA SER A 183 20.18 0.04 -6.17
C SER A 183 20.48 -0.89 -7.34
N ILE A 184 21.31 -1.92 -7.13
CA ILE A 184 21.64 -2.93 -8.15
C ILE A 184 20.38 -3.68 -8.60
N GLY A 185 19.51 -4.07 -7.67
CA GLY A 185 18.24 -4.71 -7.98
C GLY A 185 17.34 -3.81 -8.83
N THR A 186 17.27 -2.52 -8.52
CA THR A 186 16.45 -1.54 -9.26
C THR A 186 17.03 -1.23 -10.63
N LEU A 187 18.33 -0.97 -10.75
CA LEU A 187 19.02 -0.75 -12.03
C LEU A 187 19.00 -2.01 -12.89
N GLY A 188 19.08 -3.19 -12.29
CA GLY A 188 18.95 -4.47 -12.97
C GLY A 188 17.61 -4.65 -13.67
N THR A 189 16.53 -4.00 -13.18
CA THR A 189 15.22 -4.01 -13.87
C THR A 189 15.27 -3.36 -15.26
N LEU A 190 16.25 -2.49 -15.52
CA LEU A 190 16.38 -1.86 -16.83
C LEU A 190 16.66 -2.89 -17.93
N ILE A 191 17.43 -3.93 -17.64
CA ILE A 191 17.82 -4.97 -18.62
C ILE A 191 16.59 -5.63 -19.27
N PRO A 192 15.64 -6.22 -18.52
CA PRO A 192 14.42 -6.76 -19.10
C PRO A 192 13.52 -5.67 -19.71
N LEU A 193 13.43 -4.49 -19.10
CA LEU A 193 12.54 -3.41 -19.55
C LEU A 193 13.00 -2.74 -20.86
N PHE A 194 14.30 -2.75 -21.16
CA PHE A 194 14.85 -2.30 -22.45
C PHE A 194 14.41 -3.19 -23.63
N LYS A 195 13.95 -4.42 -23.37
CA LYS A 195 13.45 -5.32 -24.42
C LYS A 195 11.94 -5.17 -24.70
N LEU A 196 11.25 -4.29 -23.97
CA LEU A 196 9.83 -4.02 -24.23
C LEU A 196 9.65 -3.26 -25.55
N PRO A 197 8.53 -3.45 -26.26
CA PRO A 197 8.21 -2.63 -27.41
C PRO A 197 8.00 -1.16 -26.99
N LYS A 198 8.18 -0.24 -27.93
CA LYS A 198 7.75 1.15 -27.75
C LYS A 198 6.23 1.16 -27.67
N MET A 199 5.70 1.79 -26.64
CA MET A 199 4.26 1.86 -26.39
C MET A 199 3.85 3.31 -26.54
N LYS A 200 3.29 3.63 -27.72
CA LYS A 200 2.81 4.98 -28.02
C LYS A 200 1.69 5.35 -27.05
N ALA A 201 1.71 6.61 -26.64
CA ALA A 201 0.63 7.26 -25.93
C ALA A 201 -0.71 7.00 -26.62
N THR A 202 -1.73 6.61 -25.84
CA THR A 202 -3.11 6.67 -26.32
C THR A 202 -3.53 8.13 -26.21
N HIS A 203 -3.81 8.80 -27.32
CA HIS A 203 -4.32 10.18 -27.32
C HIS A 203 -5.75 10.22 -26.77
N GLN A 204 -5.90 10.03 -25.47
CA GLN A 204 -7.11 10.45 -24.77
C GLN A 204 -6.95 11.92 -24.45
N THR A 205 -8.02 12.70 -24.62
CA THR A 205 -8.07 14.10 -24.19
C THR A 205 -7.66 14.16 -22.72
N PRO A 206 -6.62 14.91 -22.35
CA PRO A 206 -6.20 14.99 -20.96
C PRO A 206 -7.34 15.64 -20.16
N GLU A 207 -8.08 14.83 -19.39
CA GLU A 207 -8.92 15.37 -18.32
C GLU A 207 -8.00 16.06 -17.32
N ASN A 208 -8.42 17.22 -16.81
CA ASN A 208 -7.66 17.95 -15.81
C ASN A 208 -7.67 17.14 -14.50
N PRO A 209 -6.52 16.62 -14.00
CA PRO A 209 -6.48 15.75 -12.83
C PRO A 209 -7.10 16.39 -11.58
N LEU A 210 -6.98 17.71 -11.44
CA LEU A 210 -7.57 18.45 -10.33
C LEU A 210 -9.10 18.52 -10.43
N LEU A 211 -9.62 18.63 -11.65
CA LEU A 211 -11.07 18.60 -11.89
C LEU A 211 -11.64 17.21 -11.58
N SER A 212 -10.97 16.15 -12.06
CA SER A 212 -11.37 14.77 -11.76
C SER A 212 -11.33 14.48 -10.25
N LEU A 213 -10.35 15.02 -9.52
CA LEU A 213 -10.27 14.92 -8.07
C LEU A 213 -11.43 15.68 -7.39
N TYR A 214 -11.70 16.91 -7.83
CA TYR A 214 -12.80 17.72 -7.32
C TYR A 214 -14.17 17.03 -7.50
N GLU A 215 -14.42 16.45 -8.67
CA GLU A 215 -15.65 15.70 -8.94
C GLU A 215 -15.78 14.45 -8.05
N GLY A 216 -14.68 13.72 -7.84
CA GLY A 216 -14.65 12.60 -6.90
C GLY A 216 -14.99 13.03 -5.47
N VAL A 217 -14.40 14.14 -5.00
CA VAL A 217 -14.68 14.71 -3.67
C VAL A 217 -16.14 15.17 -3.57
N ARG A 218 -16.65 15.87 -4.59
CA ARG A 218 -18.06 16.30 -4.64
C ARG A 218 -19.02 15.11 -4.56
N PHE A 219 -18.69 14.00 -5.24
CA PHE A 219 -19.47 12.78 -5.19
C PHE A 219 -19.49 12.16 -3.79
N LEU A 220 -18.34 12.12 -3.08
CA LEU A 220 -18.27 11.63 -1.70
C LEU A 220 -19.22 12.36 -0.75
N PHE A 221 -19.32 13.68 -0.88
CA PHE A 221 -20.24 14.48 -0.06
C PHE A 221 -21.71 14.30 -0.47
N SER A 222 -21.96 13.87 -1.71
CA SER A 222 -23.31 13.64 -2.23
C SER A 222 -23.86 12.27 -1.83
N ASN A 223 -23.03 11.22 -1.86
CA ASN A 223 -23.42 9.87 -1.46
C ASN A 223 -23.01 9.59 0.00
N LYS A 224 -24.00 9.58 0.90
CA LYS A 224 -23.76 9.39 2.35
C LYS A 224 -23.06 8.07 2.69
N VAL A 225 -23.34 6.97 1.97
CA VAL A 225 -22.71 5.66 2.24
C VAL A 225 -21.22 5.73 1.88
N VAL A 226 -20.91 6.18 0.66
CA VAL A 226 -19.52 6.33 0.18
C VAL A 226 -18.74 7.30 1.07
N GLY A 227 -19.32 8.46 1.40
CA GLY A 227 -18.71 9.44 2.30
C GLY A 227 -18.39 8.87 3.69
N CYS A 228 -19.33 8.16 4.31
CA CYS A 228 -19.08 7.53 5.61
C CYS A 228 -17.97 6.47 5.54
N VAL A 229 -17.99 5.62 4.51
CA VAL A 229 -16.97 4.57 4.32
C VAL A 229 -15.60 5.17 4.10
N VAL A 230 -15.49 6.24 3.31
CA VAL A 230 -14.21 6.94 3.10
C VAL A 230 -13.73 7.63 4.37
N VAL A 231 -14.59 8.30 5.13
CA VAL A 231 -14.18 8.91 6.42
C VAL A 231 -13.69 7.84 7.39
N PHE A 232 -14.39 6.72 7.49
CA PHE A 232 -13.99 5.59 8.34
C PHE A 232 -12.68 4.95 7.86
N GLY A 233 -12.53 4.76 6.55
CA GLY A 233 -11.28 4.31 5.94
C GLY A 233 -10.12 5.29 6.16
N THR A 234 -10.37 6.60 6.25
CA THR A 234 -9.33 7.61 6.54
C THR A 234 -8.77 7.42 7.94
N LEU A 235 -9.63 7.07 8.91
CA LEU A 235 -9.16 6.71 10.25
C LEU A 235 -8.32 5.43 10.23
N GLU A 236 -8.68 4.45 9.39
CA GLU A 236 -7.91 3.22 9.21
C GLU A 236 -6.56 3.46 8.52
N THR A 237 -6.49 4.34 7.51
CA THR A 237 -5.22 4.69 6.85
C THR A 237 -4.30 5.47 7.78
N LEU A 238 -4.83 6.36 8.62
CA LEU A 238 -4.04 6.99 9.68
C LEU A 238 -3.44 5.93 10.62
N ALA A 239 -4.17 4.85 10.90
CA ALA A 239 -3.76 3.79 11.83
C ALA A 239 -2.55 2.97 11.34
N THR A 240 -2.26 2.96 10.03
CA THR A 240 -1.08 2.27 9.44
C THR A 240 0.25 2.88 9.90
N ALA A 241 0.21 4.09 10.46
CA ALA A 241 1.34 4.84 10.98
C ALA A 241 2.18 4.09 12.03
N VAL A 242 1.65 3.01 12.63
CA VAL A 242 2.34 2.19 13.62
C VAL A 242 3.75 1.75 13.18
N ARG A 243 3.98 1.65 11.86
CA ARG A 243 5.29 1.34 11.26
C ARG A 243 6.39 2.33 11.63
N VAL A 244 6.06 3.61 11.88
CA VAL A 244 7.02 4.64 12.31
C VAL A 244 7.73 4.25 13.61
N MET A 245 7.05 3.46 14.46
CA MET A 245 7.58 3.03 15.74
C MET A 245 8.46 1.78 15.63
N PHE A 246 8.55 1.12 14.47
CA PHE A 246 9.25 -0.17 14.37
C PHE A 246 10.76 -0.08 14.65
N PRO A 247 11.50 0.92 14.14
CA PRO A 247 12.93 1.06 14.47
C PRO A 247 13.15 1.22 15.97
N VAL A 248 12.45 2.15 16.62
CA VAL A 248 12.61 2.42 18.06
C VAL A 248 12.18 1.22 18.92
N LEU A 249 11.07 0.56 18.58
CA LEU A 249 10.62 -0.62 19.32
C LEU A 249 11.60 -1.78 19.20
N ALA A 250 12.05 -2.10 17.99
CA ALA A 250 12.93 -3.23 17.78
C ALA A 250 14.30 -3.01 18.41
N LEU A 251 14.88 -1.82 18.22
CA LEU A 251 16.26 -1.53 18.63
C LEU A 251 16.37 -1.18 20.12
N GLU A 252 15.38 -0.49 20.69
CA GLU A 252 15.46 0.00 22.08
C GLU A 252 14.53 -0.76 23.05
N THR A 253 13.31 -1.09 22.64
CA THR A 253 12.33 -1.73 23.55
C THR A 253 12.53 -3.23 23.65
N PHE A 254 12.66 -3.92 22.52
CA PHE A 254 12.86 -5.36 22.46
C PHE A 254 14.35 -5.76 22.43
N THR A 255 15.26 -4.78 22.49
CA THR A 255 16.73 -4.98 22.48
C THR A 255 17.20 -5.90 21.34
N GLY A 256 16.54 -5.81 20.20
CA GLY A 256 16.78 -6.61 19.01
C GLY A 256 17.76 -5.94 18.04
N ASN A 257 17.71 -6.37 16.79
CA ASN A 257 18.53 -5.84 15.70
C ASN A 257 17.66 -5.47 14.48
N ALA A 258 18.30 -5.08 13.37
CA ALA A 258 17.61 -4.74 12.13
C ALA A 258 16.78 -5.90 11.53
N THR A 259 17.13 -7.15 11.82
CA THR A 259 16.31 -8.32 11.42
C THR A 259 14.93 -8.25 12.06
N ASN A 260 14.84 -7.84 13.33
CA ASN A 260 13.56 -7.70 14.03
C ASN A 260 12.69 -6.60 13.39
N VAL A 261 13.28 -5.48 12.99
CA VAL A 261 12.58 -4.42 12.24
C VAL A 261 12.04 -4.99 10.92
N GLY A 262 12.88 -5.71 10.16
CA GLY A 262 12.48 -6.37 8.93
C GLY A 262 11.29 -7.32 9.13
N LEU A 263 11.32 -8.15 10.17
CA LEU A 263 10.21 -9.04 10.54
C LEU A 263 8.92 -8.29 10.88
N MET A 264 9.00 -7.14 11.58
CA MET A 264 7.84 -6.31 11.88
C MET A 264 7.20 -5.74 10.61
N TYR A 265 8.02 -5.23 9.67
CA TYR A 265 7.52 -4.77 8.36
C TYR A 265 6.95 -5.92 7.51
N SER A 266 7.47 -7.15 7.65
CA SER A 266 6.98 -8.35 6.96
C SER A 266 5.68 -8.92 7.55
N ALA A 267 5.45 -8.75 8.86
CA ALA A 267 4.31 -9.34 9.55
C ALA A 267 2.95 -8.78 9.08
N ILE A 268 2.87 -7.46 8.83
CA ILE A 268 1.62 -6.84 8.35
C ILE A 268 1.23 -7.38 6.96
N PRO A 269 2.11 -7.36 5.93
CA PRO A 269 1.81 -7.97 4.64
C PRO A 269 1.50 -9.46 4.71
N LEU A 270 2.12 -10.21 5.64
CA LEU A 270 1.84 -11.63 5.83
C LEU A 270 0.40 -11.84 6.28
N GLY A 271 -0.03 -11.10 7.31
CA GLY A 271 -1.42 -11.07 7.75
C GLY A 271 -2.38 -10.69 6.65
N ALA A 272 -2.07 -9.61 5.92
CA ALA A 272 -2.89 -9.14 4.81
C ALA A 272 -3.01 -10.16 3.67
N MET A 273 -1.94 -10.92 3.40
CA MET A 273 -1.96 -12.01 2.42
C MET A 273 -2.89 -13.15 2.88
N ILE A 274 -2.82 -13.55 4.14
CA ILE A 274 -3.73 -14.57 4.72
C ILE A 274 -5.18 -14.08 4.67
N GLY A 275 -5.41 -12.80 5.02
CA GLY A 275 -6.73 -12.16 4.94
C GLY A 275 -7.29 -12.18 3.52
N ALA A 276 -6.50 -11.76 2.54
CA ALA A 276 -6.90 -11.80 1.14
C ALA A 276 -7.26 -13.22 0.66
N LEU A 277 -6.45 -14.23 0.99
CA LEU A 277 -6.68 -15.62 0.59
C LEU A 277 -7.90 -16.26 1.27
N THR A 278 -8.23 -15.84 2.49
CA THR A 278 -9.36 -16.37 3.23
C THR A 278 -10.65 -15.57 3.04
N SER A 279 -10.61 -14.39 2.41
CA SER A 279 -11.75 -13.46 2.30
C SER A 279 -12.93 -13.91 1.42
N GLY A 280 -12.93 -15.12 0.86
CA GLY A 280 -13.99 -15.62 -0.02
C GLY A 280 -15.39 -15.61 0.62
N TRP A 281 -15.47 -15.79 1.95
CA TRP A 281 -16.72 -15.76 2.71
C TRP A 281 -17.37 -14.36 2.77
N VAL A 282 -16.60 -13.29 2.53
CA VAL A 282 -17.08 -11.91 2.64
C VAL A 282 -18.22 -11.62 1.67
N LYS A 283 -18.16 -12.17 0.44
CA LYS A 283 -19.20 -11.99 -0.58
C LYS A 283 -20.53 -12.64 -0.20
N MET A 284 -20.49 -13.64 0.67
CA MET A 284 -21.65 -14.39 1.14
C MET A 284 -22.21 -13.82 2.45
N SER A 285 -21.55 -12.80 3.03
CA SER A 285 -21.99 -12.21 4.29
C SER A 285 -23.29 -11.42 4.10
N PRO A 286 -24.33 -11.69 4.89
CA PRO A 286 -25.60 -10.97 4.78
C PRO A 286 -25.50 -9.51 5.25
N LYS A 287 -24.45 -9.15 6.01
CA LYS A 287 -24.25 -7.81 6.58
C LYS A 287 -22.81 -7.33 6.38
N PRO A 288 -22.42 -7.01 5.12
CA PRO A 288 -21.05 -6.63 4.77
C PRO A 288 -20.57 -5.38 5.54
N GLY A 289 -21.43 -4.37 5.72
CA GLY A 289 -21.11 -3.18 6.53
C GLY A 289 -20.76 -3.49 8.00
N MET A 290 -21.39 -4.49 8.61
CA MET A 290 -21.04 -4.91 9.98
C MET A 290 -19.70 -5.63 10.04
N VAL A 291 -19.40 -6.49 9.05
CA VAL A 291 -18.10 -7.16 8.96
C VAL A 291 -16.99 -6.11 8.83
N MET A 292 -17.18 -5.10 7.98
CA MET A 292 -16.26 -3.97 7.86
C MET A 292 -16.03 -3.28 9.21
N VAL A 293 -17.11 -2.93 9.93
CA VAL A 293 -17.01 -2.28 11.25
C VAL A 293 -16.23 -3.17 12.24
N TYR A 294 -16.55 -4.45 12.36
CA TYR A 294 -15.85 -5.34 13.29
C TYR A 294 -14.39 -5.55 12.92
N SER A 295 -14.08 -5.70 11.63
CA SER A 295 -12.70 -5.84 11.16
C SER A 295 -11.89 -4.58 11.43
N THR A 296 -12.39 -3.39 11.10
CA THR A 296 -11.70 -2.12 11.39
C THR A 296 -11.60 -1.84 12.88
N MET A 297 -12.62 -2.13 13.70
CA MET A 297 -12.48 -2.01 15.15
C MET A 297 -11.43 -2.98 15.71
N GLY A 298 -11.34 -4.17 15.12
CA GLY A 298 -10.31 -5.14 15.48
C GLY A 298 -8.89 -4.68 15.09
N THR A 299 -8.70 -3.92 14.00
CA THR A 299 -7.39 -3.33 13.69
C THR A 299 -7.00 -2.29 14.74
N PHE A 300 -7.90 -1.42 15.16
CA PHE A 300 -7.64 -0.44 16.21
C PHE A 300 -7.33 -1.12 17.55
N LEU A 301 -8.06 -2.17 17.91
CA LEU A 301 -7.78 -2.95 19.11
C LEU A 301 -6.42 -3.66 19.02
N SER A 302 -6.04 -4.15 17.84
CA SER A 302 -4.71 -4.73 17.62
C SER A 302 -3.59 -3.73 17.89
N ILE A 303 -3.77 -2.46 17.54
CA ILE A 303 -2.80 -1.40 17.87
C ILE A 303 -2.71 -1.20 19.39
N VAL A 304 -3.83 -1.21 20.12
CA VAL A 304 -3.82 -1.14 21.59
C VAL A 304 -3.04 -2.34 22.17
N LEU A 305 -3.29 -3.55 21.67
CA LEU A 305 -2.59 -4.77 22.10
C LEU A 305 -1.09 -4.72 21.80
N MET A 306 -0.66 -4.10 20.69
CA MET A 306 0.77 -3.87 20.40
C MET A 306 1.43 -3.02 21.48
N GLY A 307 0.76 -1.97 21.97
CA GLY A 307 1.28 -1.12 23.04
C GLY A 307 1.38 -1.82 24.41
N LEU A 308 0.65 -2.93 24.60
CA LEU A 308 0.67 -3.76 25.80
C LEU A 308 1.59 -4.99 25.67
N ALA A 309 2.10 -5.28 24.47
CA ALA A 309 2.87 -6.47 24.21
C ALA A 309 4.29 -6.36 24.79
N GLY A 310 4.53 -7.05 25.91
CA GLY A 310 5.86 -7.13 26.54
C GLY A 310 6.82 -8.12 25.87
N ASN A 311 6.38 -8.88 24.86
CA ASN A 311 7.18 -9.89 24.17
C ASN A 311 7.16 -9.67 22.64
N PHE A 312 8.33 -9.73 22.02
CA PHE A 312 8.50 -9.51 20.57
C PHE A 312 7.68 -10.48 19.70
N TRP A 313 7.60 -11.77 20.06
CA TRP A 313 6.84 -12.76 19.29
C TRP A 313 5.34 -12.53 19.39
N LEU A 314 4.87 -12.11 20.58
CA LEU A 314 3.48 -11.69 20.75
C LEU A 314 3.19 -10.43 19.91
N PHE A 315 4.12 -9.47 19.90
CA PHE A 315 4.01 -8.27 19.06
C PHE A 315 3.89 -8.63 17.57
N LEU A 316 4.73 -9.55 17.07
CA LEU A 316 4.65 -10.04 15.68
C LEU A 316 3.31 -10.74 15.39
N ALA A 317 2.82 -11.59 16.31
CA ALA A 317 1.53 -12.25 16.13
C ALA A 317 0.38 -11.23 16.03
N VAL A 318 0.40 -10.18 16.87
CA VAL A 318 -0.58 -9.09 16.82
C VAL A 318 -0.46 -8.29 15.51
N LEU A 319 0.74 -8.06 14.97
CA LEU A 319 0.94 -7.44 13.65
C LEU A 319 0.33 -8.26 12.50
N VAL A 320 0.43 -9.60 12.56
CA VAL A 320 -0.21 -10.49 11.58
C VAL A 320 -1.74 -10.38 11.69
N VAL A 321 -2.29 -10.38 12.91
CA VAL A 321 -3.74 -10.19 13.12
C VAL A 321 -4.20 -8.81 12.62
N TYR A 322 -3.43 -7.76 12.91
CA TYR A 322 -3.67 -6.40 12.41
C TYR A 322 -3.73 -6.37 10.87
N GLY A 323 -2.72 -6.96 10.20
CA GLY A 323 -2.69 -7.04 8.74
C GLY A 323 -3.86 -7.85 8.15
N TYR A 324 -4.24 -8.95 8.80
CA TYR A 324 -5.39 -9.77 8.42
C TYR A 324 -6.69 -8.97 8.45
N LEU A 325 -6.98 -8.36 9.60
CA LEU A 325 -8.20 -7.61 9.82
C LEU A 325 -8.28 -6.39 8.89
N GLY A 326 -7.16 -5.67 8.70
CA GLY A 326 -7.09 -4.53 7.80
C GLY A 326 -7.29 -4.92 6.33
N SER A 327 -6.81 -6.10 5.92
CA SER A 327 -7.08 -6.58 4.56
C SER A 327 -8.55 -6.95 4.34
N VAL A 328 -9.22 -7.51 5.35
CA VAL A 328 -10.66 -7.82 5.26
C VAL A 328 -11.47 -6.52 5.24
N ALA A 329 -11.15 -5.57 6.12
CA ALA A 329 -11.80 -4.27 6.19
C ALA A 329 -11.66 -3.49 4.87
N SER A 330 -10.43 -3.29 4.39
CA SER A 330 -10.15 -2.55 3.15
C SER A 330 -10.80 -3.18 1.92
N LEU A 331 -10.88 -4.52 1.84
CA LEU A 331 -11.56 -5.21 0.74
C LEU A 331 -13.06 -4.89 0.72
N ILE A 332 -13.71 -4.91 1.89
CA ILE A 332 -15.13 -4.58 2.00
C ILE A 332 -15.37 -3.10 1.71
N GLN A 333 -14.57 -2.21 2.29
CA GLN A 333 -14.68 -0.77 2.04
C GLN A 333 -14.55 -0.46 0.55
N TYR A 334 -13.51 -0.99 -0.09
CA TYR A 334 -13.32 -0.84 -1.53
C TYR A 334 -14.52 -1.38 -2.31
N SER A 335 -15.06 -2.55 -1.95
CA SER A 335 -16.22 -3.14 -2.62
C SER A 335 -17.50 -2.31 -2.46
N ILE A 336 -17.77 -1.80 -1.26
CA ILE A 336 -18.94 -0.94 -0.98
C ILE A 336 -18.81 0.38 -1.76
N VAL A 337 -17.64 1.01 -1.74
CA VAL A 337 -17.37 2.25 -2.46
C VAL A 337 -17.59 2.06 -3.96
N GLN A 338 -17.02 1.00 -4.56
CA GLN A 338 -17.21 0.71 -5.98
C GLN A 338 -18.66 0.36 -6.31
N GLY A 339 -19.33 -0.44 -5.47
CA GLY A 339 -20.72 -0.86 -5.70
C GLY A 339 -21.77 0.24 -5.52
N HIS A 340 -21.40 1.37 -4.92
CA HIS A 340 -22.25 2.57 -4.78
C HIS A 340 -21.79 3.73 -5.67
N THR A 341 -20.80 3.50 -6.54
CA THR A 341 -20.27 4.52 -7.44
C THR A 341 -20.75 4.24 -8.87
N PRO A 342 -21.38 5.21 -9.55
CA PRO A 342 -21.75 5.08 -10.96
C PRO A 342 -20.52 4.86 -11.86
N ASP A 343 -20.68 4.08 -12.95
CA ASP A 343 -19.59 3.68 -13.84
C ASP A 343 -18.73 4.84 -14.35
N HIS A 344 -19.35 5.98 -14.68
CA HIS A 344 -18.67 7.17 -15.18
C HIS A 344 -17.81 7.89 -14.12
N LEU A 345 -17.96 7.56 -12.83
CA LEU A 345 -17.20 8.13 -11.70
C LEU A 345 -16.21 7.13 -11.06
N LEU A 346 -16.23 5.84 -11.42
CA LEU A 346 -15.40 4.80 -10.79
C LEU A 346 -13.91 5.16 -10.80
N GLY A 347 -13.39 5.66 -11.92
CA GLY A 347 -11.98 6.07 -12.03
C GLY A 347 -11.62 7.25 -11.11
N ARG A 348 -12.54 8.20 -10.95
CA ARG A 348 -12.37 9.40 -10.11
C ARG A 348 -12.37 9.03 -8.63
N VAL A 349 -13.32 8.19 -8.22
CA VAL A 349 -13.41 7.67 -6.85
C VAL A 349 -12.24 6.75 -6.51
N SER A 350 -11.78 5.92 -7.45
CA SER A 350 -10.59 5.05 -7.26
C SER A 350 -9.29 5.87 -7.09
N SER A 351 -9.19 7.00 -7.80
CA SER A 351 -8.05 7.93 -7.66
C SER A 351 -8.07 8.59 -6.28
N LEU A 352 -9.24 8.99 -5.79
CA LEU A 352 -9.41 9.53 -4.44
C LEU A 352 -9.10 8.50 -3.36
N TRP A 353 -9.50 7.24 -3.55
CA TRP A 353 -9.15 6.15 -2.65
C TRP A 353 -7.62 5.98 -2.52
N THR A 354 -6.91 6.06 -3.64
CA THR A 354 -5.44 6.00 -3.63
C THR A 354 -4.83 7.22 -2.95
N ALA A 355 -5.35 8.42 -3.24
CA ALA A 355 -4.96 9.67 -2.58
C ALA A 355 -5.12 9.61 -1.06
N GLN A 356 -6.23 9.06 -0.60
CA GLN A 356 -6.57 8.87 0.81
C GLN A 356 -5.58 7.92 1.51
N ASN A 357 -5.21 6.81 0.88
CA ASN A 357 -4.24 5.88 1.46
C ASN A 357 -2.89 6.56 1.66
N VAL A 358 -2.38 7.23 0.62
CA VAL A 358 -1.08 7.92 0.69
C VAL A 358 -1.09 9.06 1.71
N SER A 359 -2.12 9.91 1.67
CA SER A 359 -2.21 11.06 2.57
C SER A 359 -2.45 10.64 4.02
N GLY A 360 -3.28 9.61 4.24
CA GLY A 360 -3.55 9.04 5.55
C GLY A 360 -2.29 8.44 6.17
N ASP A 361 -1.56 7.63 5.40
CA ASP A 361 -0.28 7.06 5.86
C ASP A 361 0.71 8.17 6.25
N SER A 362 0.85 9.23 5.44
CA SER A 362 1.74 10.37 5.71
C SER A 362 1.33 11.18 6.96
N VAL A 363 0.06 11.55 7.07
CA VAL A 363 -0.44 12.34 8.20
C VAL A 363 -0.39 11.54 9.50
N GLY A 364 -0.77 10.26 9.42
CA GLY A 364 -0.67 9.33 10.55
C GLY A 364 0.79 9.18 11.00
N ALA A 365 1.72 9.03 10.05
CA ALA A 365 3.14 8.88 10.36
C ALA A 365 3.71 10.10 11.10
N LEU A 366 3.35 11.32 10.70
CA LEU A 366 3.70 12.55 11.42
C LEU A 366 3.06 12.59 12.82
N GLY A 367 1.77 12.26 12.91
CA GLY A 367 1.03 12.29 14.18
C GLY A 367 1.60 11.31 15.21
N LEU A 368 1.77 10.04 14.83
CA LEU A 368 2.34 9.04 15.71
C LEU A 368 3.84 9.28 15.98
N GLY A 369 4.58 9.76 14.97
CA GLY A 369 5.97 10.17 15.14
C GLY A 369 6.13 11.29 16.17
N ALA A 370 5.22 12.26 16.19
CA ALA A 370 5.17 13.34 17.18
C ALA A 370 4.84 12.82 18.59
N LEU A 371 3.89 11.89 18.71
CA LEU A 371 3.59 11.23 19.99
C LEU A 371 4.82 10.49 20.52
N GLY A 372 5.53 9.75 19.67
CA GLY A 372 6.77 9.04 20.04
C GLY A 372 7.91 9.93 20.53
N LYS A 373 7.87 11.23 20.25
CA LYS A 373 8.85 12.21 20.77
C LYS A 373 8.57 12.59 22.23
N VAL A 374 7.30 12.56 22.65
CA VAL A 374 6.86 13.03 23.97
C VAL A 374 6.44 11.91 24.92
N MET A 375 6.16 10.72 24.39
CA MET A 375 5.75 9.54 25.15
C MET A 375 6.70 8.38 24.85
N ALA A 376 6.80 7.43 25.78
CA ALA A 376 7.49 6.17 25.52
C ALA A 376 6.88 5.44 24.30
N PRO A 377 7.65 4.65 23.53
CA PRO A 377 7.16 4.01 22.30
C PRO A 377 5.88 3.18 22.51
N ALA A 378 5.85 2.34 23.54
CA ALA A 378 4.69 1.51 23.88
C ALA A 378 3.46 2.36 24.24
N MET A 379 3.65 3.44 25.03
CA MET A 379 2.57 4.35 25.42
C MET A 379 2.04 5.20 24.25
N SER A 380 2.92 5.54 23.30
CA SER A 380 2.54 6.25 22.07
C SER A 380 1.60 5.41 21.22
N ILE A 381 1.96 4.14 21.00
CA ILE A 381 1.14 3.18 20.26
C ILE A 381 -0.18 2.93 20.98
N LEU A 382 -0.14 2.71 22.30
CA LEU A 382 -1.33 2.47 23.11
C LEU A 382 -2.30 3.65 23.04
N SER A 383 -1.81 4.88 23.24
CA SER A 383 -2.63 6.10 23.22
C SER A 383 -3.21 6.35 21.82
N PHE A 384 -2.42 6.09 20.77
CA PHE A 384 -2.86 6.19 19.39
C PHE A 384 -3.95 5.16 19.06
N GLY A 385 -3.76 3.91 19.47
CA GLY A 385 -4.76 2.84 19.31
C GLY A 385 -6.04 3.12 20.08
N LEU A 386 -5.96 3.63 21.31
CA LEU A 386 -7.13 4.04 22.09
C LEU A 386 -7.87 5.21 21.44
N GLY A 387 -7.13 6.21 20.94
CA GLY A 387 -7.70 7.33 20.19
C GLY A 387 -8.44 6.88 18.93
N ALA A 388 -7.82 6.01 18.13
CA ALA A 388 -8.43 5.42 16.94
C ALA A 388 -9.66 4.58 17.29
N THR A 389 -9.58 3.76 18.35
CA THR A 389 -10.71 2.95 18.84
C THR A 389 -11.87 3.84 19.30
N GLY A 390 -11.61 4.87 20.10
CA GLY A 390 -12.62 5.81 20.58
C GLY A 390 -13.30 6.57 19.44
N MET A 391 -12.51 7.08 18.50
CA MET A 391 -13.04 7.77 17.31
C MET A 391 -13.83 6.81 16.40
N GLY A 392 -13.36 5.58 16.25
CA GLY A 392 -14.08 4.52 15.53
C GLY A 392 -15.44 4.21 16.14
N ILE A 393 -15.51 4.07 17.47
CA ILE A 393 -16.78 3.85 18.19
C ILE A 393 -17.73 5.04 17.97
N LEU A 394 -17.23 6.28 18.11
CA LEU A 394 -18.02 7.49 17.85
C LEU A 394 -18.58 7.51 16.42
N MET A 395 -17.76 7.17 15.42
CA MET A 395 -18.20 7.06 14.02
C MET A 395 -19.25 5.96 13.83
N VAL A 396 -19.09 4.79 14.44
CA VAL A 396 -20.07 3.68 14.35
C VAL A 396 -21.42 4.05 14.98
N ILE A 397 -21.39 4.81 16.09
CA ILE A 397 -22.59 5.32 16.76
C ILE A 397 -23.26 6.38 15.87
N ALA A 398 -22.50 7.36 15.38
CA ALA A 398 -23.00 8.49 14.59
C ALA A 398 -23.50 8.06 13.19
N PHE A 399 -22.75 7.19 12.51
CA PHE A 399 -23.02 6.78 11.13
C PHE A 399 -23.78 5.45 11.10
N ARG A 400 -25.10 5.50 11.29
CA ARG A 400 -25.98 4.32 11.10
C ARG A 400 -25.82 3.71 9.70
N SER A 401 -25.47 4.53 8.70
CA SER A 401 -25.19 4.10 7.34
C SER A 401 -24.04 3.10 7.22
N LEU A 402 -23.03 3.12 8.11
CA LEU A 402 -21.95 2.11 8.10
C LEU A 402 -22.47 0.72 8.45
N ARG A 403 -23.39 0.65 9.41
CA ARG A 403 -23.98 -0.60 9.93
C ARG A 403 -24.98 -1.24 8.97
N GLN A 404 -25.61 -0.42 8.13
CA GLN A 404 -26.62 -0.84 7.17
C GLN A 404 -26.09 -0.91 5.73
N ALA A 405 -24.81 -0.59 5.50
CA ALA A 405 -24.22 -0.61 4.18
C ALA A 405 -24.28 -2.02 3.56
N THR A 406 -24.89 -2.11 2.39
CA THR A 406 -24.88 -3.27 1.50
C THR A 406 -23.65 -3.20 0.59
N LEU A 407 -23.31 -4.29 -0.12
CA LEU A 407 -22.22 -4.26 -1.10
C LEU A 407 -22.56 -3.44 -2.35
N PHE A 408 -23.83 -3.42 -2.73
CA PHE A 408 -24.31 -2.75 -3.94
C PHE A 408 -25.49 -1.84 -3.61
N ASP A 409 -25.56 -0.73 -4.33
CA ASP A 409 -26.75 0.12 -4.32
C ASP A 409 -27.87 -0.55 -5.16
N PRO A 410 -29.06 -0.79 -4.60
CA PRO A 410 -30.20 -1.35 -5.35
C PRO A 410 -30.57 -0.54 -6.59
N ALA A 411 -30.33 0.78 -6.59
CA ALA A 411 -30.63 1.66 -7.72
C ALA A 411 -29.62 1.54 -8.88
N LEU A 412 -28.43 0.97 -8.61
CA LEU A 412 -27.37 0.73 -9.61
C LEU A 412 -27.26 -0.75 -9.99
N ALA A 413 -28.07 -1.62 -9.39
CA ALA A 413 -28.04 -3.05 -9.69
C ALA A 413 -28.58 -3.33 -11.11
N PRO A 414 -27.92 -4.19 -11.90
CA PRO A 414 -28.47 -4.59 -13.20
C PRO A 414 -29.83 -5.29 -13.00
N PRO A 415 -30.80 -5.09 -13.92
CA PRO A 415 -32.20 -5.50 -13.74
C PRO A 415 -32.42 -6.99 -13.46
N GLU A 416 -31.47 -7.86 -13.80
CA GLU A 416 -31.52 -9.32 -13.52
C GLU A 416 -31.37 -9.70 -12.03
N LYS A 417 -30.86 -8.81 -11.16
CA LYS A 417 -30.69 -9.12 -9.72
C LYS A 417 -31.88 -8.73 -8.83
N LEU A 418 -32.86 -8.01 -9.38
CA LEU A 418 -34.07 -7.62 -8.63
C LEU A 418 -35.01 -8.80 -8.35
N THR A 419 -34.91 -9.89 -9.14
CA THR A 419 -35.71 -11.11 -8.98
C THR A 419 -35.28 -12.00 -7.82
N ASP A 420 -34.03 -11.93 -7.36
CA ASP A 420 -33.51 -12.80 -6.29
C ASP A 420 -33.74 -12.21 -4.89
N CYS A 421 -33.78 -10.88 -4.77
CA CYS A 421 -34.05 -10.20 -3.49
C CYS A 421 -35.53 -10.24 -3.06
N SER A 422 -36.47 -10.41 -3.99
CA SER A 422 -37.90 -10.52 -3.66
C SER A 422 -38.26 -11.91 -3.11
N GLN A 423 -37.50 -12.95 -3.41
CA GLN A 423 -37.74 -14.29 -2.88
C GLN A 423 -37.20 -14.49 -1.45
N VAL A 424 -36.13 -13.79 -1.06
CA VAL A 424 -35.57 -13.91 0.30
C VAL A 424 -36.35 -13.06 1.33
N ALA A 425 -37.09 -12.04 0.89
CA ALA A 425 -37.95 -11.25 1.76
C ALA A 425 -39.32 -11.91 2.06
N SER A 426 -39.62 -13.06 1.45
CA SER A 426 -40.90 -13.77 1.59
C SER A 426 -40.80 -15.17 2.21
N SER A 427 -39.63 -15.54 2.79
CA SER A 427 -39.41 -16.82 3.48
C SER A 427 -38.92 -16.65 4.91
#